data_AF-A0A484KH74-F1
#
_entry.id   AF-A0A484KH74-F1
#
_cell.length_a   1.000
_cell.length_b   1.000
_cell.length_c   1.000
_cell.angle_alpha   90.00
_cell.angle_beta   90.00
_cell.angle_gamma   90.00
#
_symmetry.space_group_name_H-M   'P 1'
#
loop_
_entity.id
_entity.type
_entity.pdbx_description
1 polymer ?
#
loop_
_entity_poly.entity_id
_entity_poly.type
_entity_poly.pdbx_seq_one_letter_code
_entity_poly.pdbx_strand_id
1 'polypeptide(L)'
;MTALASPGGLLDPAGDAAASSVRHVSIGVGKGGIRKKRCRNTKAAKRPCDVKRMMVPESLQLQRLFLMCRQVFKGPGTVPSDSDVKRLCRILDDMMPEDVGLSSNLQFFNPKGAMEGNPRVTNTTIYKGNNFSLCIFFLPSTSVIPLHNHPGMTVFSKLLLGRMHIKAYDWADVPSAAIGDSNKDGHTMRLARLKANKTFTPQCNTSVLYPTSGGNIHEFRAITPCAVLDVLGPPYSKDDGRDCSYYKDIPYDALPRADGKVAKAEESDLYGWLEEVEIPEESKMDVIQYLGPQVI
;
A
#
# COMPACT_ATOMS: atom_id res chain seq x y z
N MET A 1 19.45 -16.22 -10.54
CA MET A 1 20.50 -16.29 -9.49
C MET A 1 21.04 -14.87 -9.33
N THR A 2 21.23 -14.30 -8.14
CA THR A 2 21.54 -14.94 -6.84
C THR A 2 20.74 -14.28 -5.71
N ALA A 3 20.38 -15.04 -4.66
CA ALA A 3 19.74 -14.53 -3.45
C ALA A 3 20.76 -14.35 -2.31
N LEU A 4 20.46 -13.49 -1.33
CA LEU A 4 21.03 -13.40 0.03
C LEU A 4 20.34 -12.22 0.74
N ALA A 5 20.42 -12.01 2.06
CA ALA A 5 20.05 -12.84 3.22
C ALA A 5 20.30 -11.97 4.48
N SER A 6 19.55 -12.18 5.56
CA SER A 6 19.88 -11.60 6.87
C SER A 6 21.06 -12.33 7.52
N PRO A 7 21.76 -11.67 8.46
CA PRO A 7 22.12 -12.37 9.69
C PRO A 7 21.84 -11.54 10.95
N GLY A 8 21.69 -12.23 12.07
CA GLY A 8 21.90 -11.70 13.42
C GLY A 8 22.99 -12.52 14.12
N GLY A 9 23.66 -11.95 15.12
CA GLY A 9 24.72 -12.62 15.86
C GLY A 9 25.02 -11.91 17.18
N LEU A 10 25.27 -12.69 18.23
CA LEU A 10 25.46 -12.27 19.62
C LEU A 10 26.87 -12.69 20.08
N LEU A 11 27.56 -11.89 20.90
CA LEU A 11 28.18 -12.27 22.19
C LEU A 11 29.23 -11.28 22.74
N ASP A 12 29.13 -11.07 24.05
CA ASP A 12 30.11 -10.55 25.03
C ASP A 12 31.29 -11.57 25.26
N PRO A 13 32.36 -11.34 26.10
CA PRO A 13 32.34 -10.57 27.36
C PRO A 13 33.67 -9.93 27.90
N ALA A 14 33.57 -9.50 29.17
CA ALA A 14 34.61 -9.15 30.17
C ALA A 14 35.24 -7.73 30.07
N GLY A 15 35.51 -7.01 31.17
CA GLY A 15 35.13 -7.21 32.59
C GLY A 15 36.32 -7.19 33.58
N ASP A 16 36.20 -6.45 34.69
CA ASP A 16 37.08 -6.57 35.86
C ASP A 16 36.42 -6.02 37.15
N ALA A 17 37.04 -6.20 38.33
CA ALA A 17 36.45 -5.96 39.65
C ALA A 17 37.37 -5.19 40.64
N ALA A 18 36.75 -4.52 41.62
CA ALA A 18 37.43 -3.96 42.81
C ALA A 18 36.49 -3.94 44.03
N ALA A 19 37.05 -4.02 45.24
CA ALA A 19 36.31 -4.10 46.51
C ALA A 19 36.95 -3.21 47.60
N SER A 20 36.21 -2.84 48.67
CA SER A 20 36.80 -2.60 50.01
C SER A 20 35.81 -2.39 51.18
N SER A 21 36.10 -3.06 52.30
CA SER A 21 35.92 -2.71 53.73
C SER A 21 34.68 -1.97 54.29
N VAL A 22 33.81 -2.75 54.95
CA VAL A 22 33.48 -2.73 56.41
C VAL A 22 33.82 -1.47 57.25
N ARG A 23 32.89 -1.10 58.16
CA ARG A 23 33.16 -0.48 59.49
C ARG A 23 32.25 -1.05 60.59
N HIS A 24 32.76 -1.16 61.82
CA HIS A 24 31.98 -1.33 63.08
C HIS A 24 31.41 0.05 63.52
N VAL A 25 30.58 0.24 64.56
CA VAL A 25 30.23 -0.50 65.81
C VAL A 25 28.70 -0.34 66.08
N SER A 26 28.02 -0.76 67.16
CA SER A 26 28.40 -1.16 68.54
C SER A 26 27.41 -2.19 69.14
N ILE A 27 27.51 -2.48 70.45
CA ILE A 27 26.61 -3.38 71.22
C ILE A 27 25.83 -2.59 72.29
N GLY A 28 24.55 -2.91 72.47
CA GLY A 28 23.71 -2.46 73.59
C GLY A 28 22.92 -3.63 74.19
N VAL A 29 22.90 -3.76 75.51
CA VAL A 29 22.32 -4.92 76.21
C VAL A 29 20.88 -4.62 76.68
N GLY A 30 19.93 -5.49 76.32
CA GLY A 30 18.55 -5.44 76.79
C GLY A 30 17.97 -6.84 77.03
N LYS A 31 17.45 -7.11 78.23
CA LYS A 31 16.85 -8.40 78.58
C LYS A 31 15.42 -8.51 78.01
N GLY A 32 15.14 -9.59 77.27
CA GLY A 32 13.80 -9.89 76.73
C GLY A 32 13.59 -11.39 76.54
N GLY A 33 12.43 -11.90 76.97
CA GLY A 33 12.17 -13.34 77.08
C GLY A 33 11.89 -14.07 75.75
N ILE A 34 12.34 -15.32 75.64
CA ILE A 34 12.16 -16.18 74.45
C ILE A 34 10.68 -16.60 74.32
N ARG A 35 9.92 -15.93 73.44
CA ARG A 35 8.63 -16.44 72.93
C ARG A 35 8.80 -17.00 71.52
N LYS A 36 8.77 -18.33 71.37
CA LYS A 36 8.75 -19.02 70.06
C LYS A 36 7.47 -18.65 69.28
N LYS A 37 7.52 -17.59 68.45
CA LYS A 37 6.45 -17.28 67.48
C LYS A 37 6.49 -18.32 66.35
N ARG A 38 5.42 -19.11 66.26
CA ARG A 38 5.23 -20.18 65.26
C ARG A 38 4.94 -19.55 63.88
N CYS A 39 5.93 -19.50 63.00
CA CYS A 39 5.77 -18.95 61.64
C CYS A 39 4.67 -19.69 60.87
N ARG A 40 3.54 -19.02 60.62
CA ARG A 40 2.52 -19.52 59.68
C ARG A 40 3.03 -19.27 58.27
N ASN A 41 3.38 -20.34 57.57
CA ASN A 41 3.89 -20.28 56.20
C ASN A 41 2.75 -20.00 55.21
N THR A 42 2.34 -18.73 55.10
CA THR A 42 1.32 -18.29 54.16
C THR A 42 1.89 -18.30 52.74
N LYS A 43 1.77 -19.44 52.06
CA LYS A 43 1.90 -19.53 50.60
C LYS A 43 0.78 -18.70 49.96
N ALA A 44 1.01 -17.39 49.82
CA ALA A 44 0.16 -16.53 49.02
C ALA A 44 0.23 -17.03 47.57
N ALA A 45 -0.81 -17.73 47.13
CA ALA A 45 -0.94 -18.13 45.74
C ALA A 45 -0.95 -16.87 44.89
N LYS A 46 0.13 -16.63 44.14
CA LYS A 46 0.13 -15.64 43.07
C LYS A 46 -1.01 -16.05 42.13
N ARG A 47 -2.07 -15.24 42.08
CA ARG A 47 -3.03 -15.32 40.98
C ARG A 47 -2.22 -15.28 39.67
N PRO A 48 -2.60 -16.05 38.64
CA PRO A 48 -2.07 -15.80 37.31
C PRO A 48 -2.21 -14.31 37.03
N CYS A 49 -1.15 -13.66 36.58
CA CYS A 49 -1.33 -12.36 35.96
C CYS A 49 -2.22 -12.60 34.73
N ASP A 50 -3.36 -11.94 34.68
CA ASP A 50 -4.15 -11.87 33.45
C ASP A 50 -3.29 -11.15 32.41
N VAL A 51 -2.52 -11.93 31.66
CA VAL A 51 -1.95 -11.53 30.39
C VAL A 51 -3.16 -11.28 29.52
N LYS A 52 -3.65 -10.03 29.54
CA LYS A 52 -4.58 -9.52 28.55
C LYS A 52 -3.92 -9.75 27.21
N ARG A 53 -4.28 -10.85 26.56
CA ARG A 53 -4.11 -11.05 25.12
C ARG A 53 -4.68 -9.78 24.52
N MET A 54 -3.81 -8.92 23.99
CA MET A 54 -4.25 -7.73 23.28
C MET A 54 -5.17 -8.23 22.18
N MET A 55 -6.46 -7.98 22.34
CA MET A 55 -7.42 -8.29 21.30
C MET A 55 -7.10 -7.29 20.20
N VAL A 56 -6.37 -7.79 19.21
CA VAL A 56 -6.05 -7.05 18.00
C VAL A 56 -7.39 -6.55 17.45
N PRO A 57 -7.54 -5.25 17.13
CA PRO A 57 -8.80 -4.76 16.61
C PRO A 57 -9.24 -5.58 15.40
N GLU A 58 -10.47 -6.06 15.39
CA GLU A 58 -11.05 -6.81 14.27
C GLU A 58 -12.03 -5.88 13.55
N SER A 59 -11.71 -5.47 12.31
CA SER A 59 -12.70 -4.83 11.45
C SER A 59 -13.51 -5.91 10.75
N LEU A 60 -14.81 -5.91 11.01
CA LEU A 60 -15.77 -6.76 10.32
C LEU A 60 -15.80 -6.47 8.81
N GLN A 61 -15.59 -5.22 8.40
CA GLN A 61 -15.64 -4.83 6.98
C GLN A 61 -14.37 -5.25 6.23
N LEU A 62 -13.19 -5.11 6.84
CA LEU A 62 -11.94 -5.62 6.27
C LEU A 62 -11.94 -7.17 6.17
N GLN A 63 -12.50 -7.86 7.17
CA GLN A 63 -12.65 -9.32 7.12
C GLN A 63 -13.67 -9.76 6.04
N ARG A 64 -14.78 -9.02 5.86
CA ARG A 64 -15.71 -9.23 4.74
C ARG A 64 -15.02 -9.06 3.39
N LEU A 65 -14.20 -8.01 3.22
CA LEU A 65 -13.42 -7.80 2.01
C LEU A 65 -12.48 -8.98 1.76
N PHE A 66 -11.66 -9.35 2.75
CA PHE A 66 -10.70 -10.45 2.64
C PHE A 66 -11.34 -11.78 2.26
N LEU A 67 -12.44 -12.16 2.92
CA LEU A 67 -13.17 -13.39 2.63
C LEU A 67 -13.85 -13.34 1.25
N MET A 68 -14.36 -12.18 0.81
CA MET A 68 -14.87 -12.02 -0.55
C MET A 68 -13.73 -12.16 -1.57
N CYS A 69 -12.58 -11.51 -1.39
CA CYS A 69 -11.42 -11.61 -2.28
C CYS A 69 -10.94 -13.07 -2.43
N ARG A 70 -10.92 -13.86 -1.35
CA ARG A 70 -10.62 -15.31 -1.39
C ARG A 70 -11.65 -16.11 -2.21
N GLN A 71 -12.91 -15.69 -2.23
CA GLN A 71 -13.94 -16.32 -3.06
C GLN A 71 -13.84 -15.88 -4.53
N VAL A 72 -13.47 -14.64 -4.81
CA VAL A 72 -13.45 -14.06 -6.15
C VAL A 72 -12.19 -14.43 -6.93
N PHE A 73 -11.00 -14.11 -6.42
CA PHE A 73 -9.77 -14.19 -7.20
C PHE A 73 -9.24 -15.62 -7.30
N LYS A 74 -9.17 -16.15 -8.52
CA LYS A 74 -8.72 -17.53 -8.80
C LYS A 74 -7.27 -17.64 -9.26
N GLY A 75 -6.60 -16.50 -9.47
CA GLY A 75 -5.19 -16.42 -9.86
C GLY A 75 -4.99 -15.83 -11.26
N PRO A 76 -3.77 -15.92 -11.82
CA PRO A 76 -3.45 -15.40 -13.15
C PRO A 76 -4.38 -15.93 -14.25
N GLY A 77 -4.67 -15.08 -15.24
CA GLY A 77 -5.55 -15.42 -16.36
C GLY A 77 -7.05 -15.47 -16.03
N THR A 78 -7.46 -15.12 -14.80
CA THR A 78 -8.88 -15.10 -14.39
C THR A 78 -9.36 -13.69 -14.10
N VAL A 79 -10.53 -13.33 -14.64
CA VAL A 79 -11.22 -12.06 -14.39
C VAL A 79 -12.46 -12.35 -13.52
N PRO A 80 -12.72 -11.58 -12.44
CA PRO A 80 -13.93 -11.69 -11.64
C PRO A 80 -15.23 -11.61 -12.47
N SER A 81 -16.29 -12.33 -12.07
CA SER A 81 -17.59 -12.16 -12.73
C SER A 81 -18.21 -10.80 -12.41
N ASP A 82 -19.07 -10.29 -13.29
CA ASP A 82 -19.91 -9.11 -13.06
C ASP A 82 -20.60 -9.11 -11.69
N SER A 83 -21.02 -10.28 -11.21
CA SER A 83 -21.70 -10.46 -9.91
C SER A 83 -20.74 -10.40 -8.71
N ASP A 84 -19.47 -10.72 -8.93
CA ASP A 84 -18.40 -10.64 -7.95
C ASP A 84 -17.84 -9.23 -7.85
N VAL A 85 -17.60 -8.57 -9.00
CA VAL A 85 -17.25 -7.15 -9.08
C VAL A 85 -18.27 -6.32 -8.32
N LYS A 86 -19.56 -6.47 -8.62
CA LYS A 86 -20.64 -5.71 -7.96
C LYS A 86 -20.80 -6.02 -6.47
N ARG A 87 -20.26 -7.14 -5.98
CA ARG A 87 -20.18 -7.46 -4.54
C ARG A 87 -18.96 -6.84 -3.87
N LEU A 88 -17.77 -6.93 -4.49
CA LEU A 88 -16.54 -6.30 -4.00
C LEU A 88 -16.66 -4.77 -3.97
N CYS A 89 -17.20 -4.14 -5.02
CA CYS A 89 -17.45 -2.69 -5.04
C CYS A 89 -18.30 -2.25 -3.86
N ARG A 90 -19.42 -2.93 -3.55
CA ARG A 90 -20.28 -2.57 -2.40
C ARG A 90 -19.53 -2.65 -1.07
N ILE A 91 -18.72 -3.69 -0.86
CA ILE A 91 -17.94 -3.84 0.37
C ILE A 91 -16.94 -2.68 0.52
N LEU A 92 -16.25 -2.32 -0.56
CA LEU A 92 -15.26 -1.22 -0.61
C LEU A 92 -15.92 0.18 -0.59
N ASP A 93 -17.12 0.33 -1.14
CA ASP A 93 -17.88 1.58 -1.13
C ASP A 93 -18.32 1.95 0.29
N ASP A 94 -18.69 0.94 1.09
CA ASP A 94 -19.04 1.04 2.51
C ASP A 94 -17.82 1.14 3.46
N MET A 95 -16.57 1.00 2.97
CA MET A 95 -15.37 1.00 3.84
C MET A 95 -14.94 2.39 4.30
N MET A 96 -14.62 2.48 5.59
CA MET A 96 -14.09 3.68 6.23
C MET A 96 -12.58 3.56 6.48
N PRO A 97 -11.85 4.68 6.67
CA PRO A 97 -10.42 4.67 7.00
C PRO A 97 -10.09 3.83 8.24
N GLU A 98 -10.97 3.85 9.24
CA GLU A 98 -10.82 3.14 10.51
C GLU A 98 -10.87 1.62 10.34
N ASP A 99 -11.54 1.09 9.31
CA ASP A 99 -11.59 -0.37 9.03
C ASP A 99 -10.22 -0.97 8.72
N VAL A 100 -9.32 -0.16 8.16
CA VAL A 100 -7.92 -0.50 7.90
C VAL A 100 -6.96 0.18 8.89
N GLY A 101 -7.48 0.61 10.05
CA GLY A 101 -6.69 1.14 11.15
C GLY A 101 -6.16 2.56 10.96
N LEU A 102 -6.64 3.29 9.94
CA LEU A 102 -6.27 4.69 9.77
C LEU A 102 -7.10 5.54 10.73
N SER A 103 -6.41 6.26 11.60
CA SER A 103 -7.03 7.23 12.51
C SER A 103 -6.48 8.62 12.22
N SER A 104 -7.27 9.65 12.53
CA SER A 104 -6.90 11.08 12.42
C SER A 104 -5.61 11.46 13.16
N ASN A 105 -5.13 10.61 14.08
CA ASN A 105 -3.92 10.82 14.88
C ASN A 105 -2.63 10.30 14.22
N LEU A 106 -2.70 9.65 13.03
CA LEU A 106 -1.50 9.23 12.31
C LEU A 106 -0.63 10.44 11.93
N GLN A 107 0.69 10.30 12.07
CA GLN A 107 1.66 11.37 11.75
C GLN A 107 1.55 11.86 10.30
N PHE A 108 1.05 11.02 9.39
CA PHE A 108 0.71 11.36 8.01
C PHE A 108 -0.26 12.55 7.85
N PHE A 109 -1.10 12.83 8.86
CA PHE A 109 -2.01 13.99 8.89
C PHE A 109 -1.43 15.21 9.62
N ASN A 110 -0.22 15.11 10.18
CA ASN A 110 0.37 16.12 11.05
C ASN A 110 1.59 16.78 10.39
N PRO A 111 1.42 17.85 9.59
CA PRO A 111 2.52 18.52 8.87
C PRO A 111 3.58 19.16 9.77
N LYS A 112 3.37 19.19 11.10
CA LYS A 112 4.36 19.64 12.09
C LYS A 112 5.40 18.58 12.45
N GLY A 113 5.23 17.34 11.98
CA GLY A 113 6.13 16.20 12.24
C GLY A 113 6.97 15.78 11.03
N ALA A 114 7.06 16.59 9.98
CA ALA A 114 7.87 16.27 8.80
C ALA A 114 9.36 16.19 9.17
N MET A 115 9.96 15.00 8.98
CA MET A 115 11.41 14.86 8.95
C MET A 115 11.99 15.64 7.76
N GLU A 116 13.25 16.07 7.86
CA GLU A 116 13.92 16.84 6.81
C GLU A 116 14.05 16.03 5.51
N GLY A 117 13.20 16.32 4.53
CA GLY A 117 13.18 15.67 3.22
C GLY A 117 11.90 15.96 2.44
N ASN A 118 11.92 15.68 1.13
CA ASN A 118 10.69 15.69 0.33
C ASN A 118 9.83 14.47 0.69
N PRO A 119 8.55 14.63 1.07
CA PRO A 119 7.73 13.53 1.57
C PRO A 119 7.36 12.58 0.43
N ARG A 120 7.90 11.36 0.49
CA ARG A 120 7.75 10.28 -0.50
C ARG A 120 6.43 9.52 -0.31
N VAL A 121 5.92 8.92 -1.39
CA VAL A 121 4.79 7.99 -1.32
C VAL A 121 5.17 6.80 -0.43
N THR A 122 4.34 6.50 0.55
CA THR A 122 4.51 5.34 1.44
C THR A 122 3.53 4.24 1.01
N ASN A 123 3.88 2.97 1.17
CA ASN A 123 2.92 1.87 1.02
C ASN A 123 2.98 0.88 2.20
N THR A 124 1.89 0.17 2.40
CA THR A 124 1.82 -0.96 3.34
C THR A 124 0.96 -2.08 2.78
N THR A 125 1.24 -3.32 3.19
CA THR A 125 0.52 -4.51 2.73
C THR A 125 -0.26 -5.13 3.89
N ILE A 126 -1.58 -5.19 3.75
CA ILE A 126 -2.48 -5.88 4.68
C ILE A 126 -2.41 -7.39 4.44
N TYR A 127 -2.39 -7.81 3.17
CA TYR A 127 -2.34 -9.21 2.76
C TYR A 127 -1.58 -9.39 1.45
N LYS A 128 -0.77 -10.45 1.36
CA LYS A 128 -0.11 -10.88 0.14
C LYS A 128 -0.32 -12.38 -0.06
N GLY A 129 -0.96 -12.75 -1.16
CA GLY A 129 -1.09 -14.13 -1.63
C GLY A 129 -0.98 -14.21 -3.15
N ASN A 130 -0.87 -15.42 -3.68
CA ASN A 130 -0.63 -15.64 -5.11
C ASN A 130 -1.83 -15.21 -5.98
N ASN A 131 -3.04 -15.27 -5.43
CA ASN A 131 -4.27 -14.93 -6.15
C ASN A 131 -4.65 -13.45 -6.06
N PHE A 132 -4.31 -12.78 -4.96
CA PHE A 132 -4.55 -11.34 -4.77
C PHE A 132 -3.68 -10.76 -3.65
N SER A 133 -3.52 -9.44 -3.66
CA SER A 133 -2.97 -8.66 -2.54
C SER A 133 -3.90 -7.51 -2.13
N LEU A 134 -3.80 -7.12 -0.86
CA LEU A 134 -4.43 -5.94 -0.28
C LEU A 134 -3.33 -4.99 0.19
N CYS A 135 -3.25 -3.79 -0.37
CA CYS A 135 -2.28 -2.78 0.05
C CYS A 135 -2.91 -1.38 0.15
N ILE A 136 -2.29 -0.52 0.95
CA ILE A 136 -2.67 0.89 1.09
C ILE A 136 -1.50 1.74 0.62
N PHE A 137 -1.78 2.70 -0.26
CA PHE A 137 -0.85 3.75 -0.65
C PHE A 137 -1.17 5.04 0.10
N PHE A 138 -0.14 5.65 0.67
CA PHE A 138 -0.17 6.92 1.38
C PHE A 138 0.57 7.96 0.54
N LEU A 139 -0.17 8.87 -0.07
CA LEU A 139 0.37 9.88 -0.96
C LEU A 139 0.34 11.25 -0.27
N PRO A 140 1.49 11.83 0.14
CA PRO A 140 1.58 13.22 0.59
C PRO A 140 1.05 14.21 -0.47
N SER A 141 0.66 15.42 -0.06
CA SER A 141 0.23 16.47 -1.00
C SER A 141 1.23 16.64 -2.15
N THR A 142 0.72 16.81 -3.37
CA THR A 142 1.46 16.94 -4.65
C THR A 142 2.29 15.74 -5.10
N SER A 143 2.41 14.69 -4.28
CA SER A 143 3.08 13.45 -4.71
C SER A 143 2.30 12.70 -5.79
N VAL A 144 3.03 11.89 -6.56
CA VAL A 144 2.54 11.19 -7.74
C VAL A 144 2.95 9.71 -7.65
N ILE A 145 2.02 8.80 -7.96
CA ILE A 145 2.37 7.48 -8.48
C ILE A 145 2.25 7.60 -10.00
N PRO A 146 3.36 7.49 -10.76
CA PRO A 146 3.37 7.79 -12.20
C PRO A 146 2.40 6.93 -13.02
N LEU A 147 2.18 7.35 -14.26
CA LEU A 147 1.36 6.61 -15.21
C LEU A 147 1.95 5.20 -15.46
N HIS A 148 1.23 4.16 -15.04
CA HIS A 148 1.71 2.77 -15.06
C HIS A 148 0.60 1.77 -15.39
N ASN A 149 0.95 0.59 -15.93
CA ASN A 149 -0.01 -0.46 -16.32
C ASN A 149 -0.18 -1.57 -15.26
N HIS A 150 -1.27 -2.34 -15.36
CA HIS A 150 -1.55 -3.50 -14.51
C HIS A 150 -1.75 -4.77 -15.38
N PRO A 151 -0.68 -5.37 -15.93
CA PRO A 151 -0.77 -6.35 -17.02
C PRO A 151 -1.37 -7.68 -16.57
N GLY A 152 -2.51 -8.05 -17.18
CA GLY A 152 -3.21 -9.31 -16.86
C GLY A 152 -3.97 -9.29 -15.52
N MET A 153 -4.19 -8.11 -14.94
CA MET A 153 -4.74 -7.94 -13.59
C MET A 153 -6.13 -7.29 -13.60
N THR A 154 -6.95 -7.61 -12.60
CA THR A 154 -8.12 -6.82 -12.22
C THR A 154 -7.80 -6.11 -10.91
N VAL A 155 -8.00 -4.79 -10.83
CA VAL A 155 -7.72 -4.00 -9.62
C VAL A 155 -8.94 -3.19 -9.22
N PHE A 156 -9.30 -3.28 -7.94
CA PHE A 156 -10.31 -2.44 -7.31
C PHE A 156 -9.60 -1.41 -6.46
N SER A 157 -9.93 -0.12 -6.64
CA SER A 157 -9.28 1.00 -5.97
C SER A 157 -10.30 1.88 -5.26
N LYS A 158 -10.12 2.09 -3.96
CA LYS A 158 -10.95 2.96 -3.12
C LYS A 158 -10.08 4.03 -2.46
N LEU A 159 -10.29 5.28 -2.85
CA LEU A 159 -9.79 6.44 -2.12
C LEU A 159 -10.52 6.52 -0.77
N LEU A 160 -9.83 6.25 0.33
CA LEU A 160 -10.39 6.31 1.68
C LEU A 160 -10.30 7.73 2.26
N LEU A 161 -9.26 8.48 1.91
CA LEU A 161 -8.99 9.81 2.44
C LEU A 161 -8.40 10.75 1.39
N GLY A 162 -8.67 12.05 1.54
CA GLY A 162 -8.04 13.13 0.78
C GLY A 162 -8.78 13.49 -0.52
N ARG A 163 -8.06 14.18 -1.41
CA ARG A 163 -8.49 14.54 -2.76
C ARG A 163 -7.39 14.18 -3.73
N MET A 164 -7.71 13.41 -4.75
CA MET A 164 -6.75 12.89 -5.71
C MET A 164 -7.19 13.23 -7.14
N HIS A 165 -6.27 13.68 -7.98
CA HIS A 165 -6.47 13.66 -9.41
C HIS A 165 -6.07 12.27 -9.94
N ILE A 166 -6.94 11.66 -10.74
CA ILE A 166 -6.66 10.38 -11.40
C ILE A 166 -6.76 10.59 -12.91
N LYS A 167 -5.68 10.26 -13.61
CA LYS A 167 -5.63 10.16 -15.07
C LYS A 167 -5.52 8.69 -15.44
N ALA A 168 -6.35 8.20 -16.35
CA ALA A 168 -6.38 6.77 -16.69
C ALA A 168 -6.75 6.55 -18.16
N TYR A 169 -6.15 5.53 -18.76
CA TYR A 169 -6.28 5.14 -20.16
C TYR A 169 -6.41 3.63 -20.31
N ASP A 170 -7.03 3.20 -21.41
CA ASP A 170 -6.82 1.86 -21.97
C ASP A 170 -6.18 1.99 -23.36
N TRP A 171 -5.50 0.96 -23.84
CA TRP A 171 -5.02 0.94 -25.22
C TRP A 171 -6.16 1.11 -26.22
N ALA A 172 -5.91 1.81 -27.33
CA ALA A 172 -6.91 1.96 -28.39
C ALA A 172 -6.98 0.69 -29.26
N ASP A 173 -8.20 0.23 -29.55
CA ASP A 173 -8.47 -0.81 -30.56
C ASP A 173 -8.31 -0.24 -31.98
N VAL A 174 -7.06 0.04 -32.35
CA VAL A 174 -6.65 0.48 -33.69
C VAL A 174 -5.81 -0.59 -34.38
N PRO A 175 -5.91 -0.75 -35.72
CA PRO A 175 -5.03 -1.65 -36.45
C PRO A 175 -3.55 -1.33 -36.20
N SER A 176 -2.68 -2.34 -36.25
CA SER A 176 -1.26 -2.23 -35.88
C SER A 176 -0.41 -1.25 -36.70
N ALA A 177 -0.98 -0.58 -37.71
CA ALA A 177 -0.40 0.55 -38.44
C ALA A 177 -0.58 1.92 -37.73
N ALA A 178 -1.25 1.95 -36.57
CA ALA A 178 -1.36 3.11 -35.69
C ALA A 178 -0.50 2.98 -34.41
N ILE A 179 0.55 2.16 -34.49
CA ILE A 179 1.78 2.39 -33.73
C ILE A 179 2.35 3.72 -34.25
N GLY A 180 2.65 4.67 -33.36
CA GLY A 180 3.28 5.92 -33.77
C GLY A 180 4.70 5.67 -34.25
N ASP A 181 5.18 6.48 -35.20
CA ASP A 181 6.58 6.45 -35.61
C ASP A 181 7.48 6.42 -34.38
N SER A 182 8.46 5.51 -34.37
CA SER A 182 9.44 5.46 -33.27
C SER A 182 10.09 6.83 -33.12
N ASN A 183 10.11 7.35 -31.89
CA ASN A 183 10.78 8.61 -31.58
C ASN A 183 12.26 8.53 -32.01
N LYS A 184 12.96 9.68 -32.10
CA LYS A 184 14.35 9.74 -32.60
C LYS A 184 15.32 8.81 -31.86
N ASP A 185 14.98 8.48 -30.61
CA ASP A 185 15.73 7.62 -29.70
C ASP A 185 15.29 6.13 -29.77
N GLY A 186 14.38 5.77 -30.69
CA GLY A 186 13.90 4.41 -30.95
C GLY A 186 12.66 3.98 -30.16
N HIS A 187 12.21 4.77 -29.18
CA HIS A 187 11.06 4.43 -28.34
C HIS A 187 9.74 4.39 -29.15
N THR A 188 8.97 3.32 -28.96
CA THR A 188 7.75 3.03 -29.72
C THR A 188 6.54 3.65 -29.02
N MET A 189 5.90 4.64 -29.64
CA MET A 189 4.71 5.30 -29.08
C MET A 189 3.43 4.55 -29.45
N ARG A 190 2.51 4.37 -28.51
CA ARG A 190 1.24 3.67 -28.74
C ARG A 190 0.03 4.53 -28.37
N LEU A 191 -0.98 4.51 -29.23
CA LEU A 191 -2.24 5.24 -29.01
C LEU A 191 -3.07 4.61 -27.88
N ALA A 192 -3.48 5.44 -26.93
CA ALA A 192 -4.36 5.07 -25.84
C ALA A 192 -5.59 5.99 -25.79
N ARG A 193 -6.72 5.46 -25.29
CA ARG A 193 -7.99 6.17 -25.14
C ARG A 193 -8.22 6.52 -23.69
N LEU A 194 -8.46 7.80 -23.42
CA LEU A 194 -8.70 8.36 -22.10
C LEU A 194 -9.99 7.79 -21.48
N LYS A 195 -9.92 7.41 -20.21
CA LYS A 195 -11.03 6.88 -19.40
C LYS A 195 -11.34 7.74 -18.18
N ALA A 196 -10.32 8.35 -17.58
CA ALA A 196 -10.46 9.33 -16.51
C ALA A 196 -9.41 10.43 -16.64
N ASN A 197 -9.79 11.65 -16.27
CA ASN A 197 -8.90 12.82 -16.14
C ASN A 197 -9.61 13.83 -15.22
N LYS A 198 -9.75 13.47 -13.94
CA LYS A 198 -10.62 14.21 -12.99
C LYS A 198 -10.19 14.06 -11.54
N THR A 199 -10.71 14.93 -10.68
CA THR A 199 -10.59 14.79 -9.22
C THR A 199 -11.58 13.76 -8.67
N PHE A 200 -11.11 12.93 -7.76
CA PHE A 200 -11.87 11.98 -6.93
C PHE A 200 -11.78 12.38 -5.45
N THR A 201 -12.80 11.98 -4.67
CA THR A 201 -12.89 12.14 -3.21
C THR A 201 -13.40 10.82 -2.58
N PRO A 202 -13.40 10.63 -1.25
CA PRO A 202 -13.81 9.36 -0.66
C PRO A 202 -15.29 9.00 -0.85
N GLN A 203 -16.12 10.01 -1.18
CA GLN A 203 -17.51 9.87 -1.57
C GLN A 203 -17.69 9.32 -3.00
N CYS A 204 -16.60 9.20 -3.78
CA CYS A 204 -16.63 8.46 -5.03
C CYS A 204 -16.71 6.95 -4.76
N ASN A 205 -17.45 6.25 -5.61
CA ASN A 205 -17.44 4.79 -5.65
C ASN A 205 -16.06 4.25 -6.05
N THR A 206 -15.82 3.02 -5.66
CA THR A 206 -14.68 2.17 -5.99
C THR A 206 -14.47 2.15 -7.51
N SER A 207 -13.27 2.50 -7.95
CA SER A 207 -12.87 2.36 -9.35
C SER A 207 -12.41 0.92 -9.61
N VAL A 208 -12.72 0.37 -10.79
CA VAL A 208 -12.30 -0.98 -11.18
C VAL A 208 -11.68 -0.94 -12.56
N LEU A 209 -10.45 -1.43 -12.67
CA LEU A 209 -9.78 -1.70 -13.94
C LEU A 209 -9.64 -3.22 -14.14
N TYR A 210 -9.57 -3.61 -15.40
CA TYR A 210 -9.44 -4.98 -15.91
C TYR A 210 -8.19 -5.07 -16.81
N PRO A 211 -7.78 -6.26 -17.29
CA PRO A 211 -6.54 -6.42 -18.06
C PRO A 211 -6.43 -5.59 -19.36
N THR A 212 -7.57 -5.14 -19.92
CA THR A 212 -7.64 -4.38 -21.18
C THR A 212 -8.71 -3.27 -21.16
N SER A 213 -9.37 -3.03 -20.03
CA SER A 213 -10.47 -2.05 -19.96
C SER A 213 -10.65 -1.43 -18.57
N GLY A 214 -11.27 -0.25 -18.50
CA GLY A 214 -11.58 0.46 -17.26
C GLY A 214 -10.52 1.47 -16.82
N GLY A 215 -9.43 1.62 -17.58
CA GLY A 215 -8.29 2.45 -17.23
C GLY A 215 -7.14 1.62 -16.66
N ASN A 216 -6.72 0.56 -17.37
CA ASN A 216 -5.62 -0.33 -16.97
C ASN A 216 -4.30 0.42 -16.76
N ILE A 217 -4.12 1.55 -17.45
CA ILE A 217 -2.92 2.39 -17.36
C ILE A 217 -3.32 3.68 -16.63
N HIS A 218 -2.78 3.94 -15.44
CA HIS A 218 -3.23 5.09 -14.63
C HIS A 218 -2.14 5.80 -13.82
N GLU A 219 -2.37 7.09 -13.54
CA GLU A 219 -1.58 7.97 -12.67
C GLU A 219 -2.45 8.40 -11.48
N PHE A 220 -1.89 8.37 -10.28
CA PHE A 220 -2.48 8.96 -9.07
C PHE A 220 -1.69 10.19 -8.65
N ARG A 221 -2.31 11.37 -8.66
CA ARG A 221 -1.70 12.65 -8.25
C ARG A 221 -2.45 13.27 -7.08
N ALA A 222 -1.80 13.31 -5.91
CA ALA A 222 -2.40 13.78 -4.68
C ALA A 222 -2.56 15.31 -4.65
N ILE A 223 -3.77 15.79 -4.38
CA ILE A 223 -4.08 17.24 -4.22
C ILE A 223 -3.96 17.64 -2.74
N THR A 224 -4.41 16.76 -1.85
CA THR A 224 -4.15 16.79 -0.39
C THR A 224 -3.42 15.51 0.00
N PRO A 225 -3.02 15.29 1.27
CA PRO A 225 -2.60 13.96 1.70
C PRO A 225 -3.75 12.97 1.45
N CYS A 226 -3.45 11.81 0.87
CA CYS A 226 -4.42 10.80 0.47
C CYS A 226 -4.06 9.40 1.00
N ALA A 227 -5.08 8.58 1.23
CA ALA A 227 -4.92 7.15 1.45
C ALA A 227 -5.81 6.39 0.46
N VAL A 228 -5.22 5.47 -0.31
CA VAL A 228 -5.91 4.63 -1.30
C VAL A 228 -5.74 3.16 -0.92
N LEU A 229 -6.85 2.44 -0.79
CA LEU A 229 -6.87 0.98 -0.61
C LEU A 229 -7.06 0.31 -1.97
N ASP A 230 -6.07 -0.51 -2.36
CA ASP A 230 -6.11 -1.27 -3.59
C ASP A 230 -6.19 -2.79 -3.33
N VAL A 231 -7.01 -3.44 -4.14
CA VAL A 231 -7.18 -4.90 -4.19
C VAL A 231 -6.72 -5.37 -5.57
N LEU A 232 -5.53 -5.98 -5.65
CA LEU A 232 -4.91 -6.38 -6.91
C LEU A 232 -5.01 -7.89 -7.09
N GLY A 233 -5.59 -8.37 -8.20
CA GLY A 233 -5.76 -9.80 -8.47
C GLY A 233 -5.52 -10.19 -9.94
N PRO A 234 -4.51 -11.03 -10.24
CA PRO A 234 -3.36 -11.37 -9.37
C PRO A 234 -2.51 -10.12 -9.01
N PRO A 235 -1.55 -10.24 -8.08
CA PRO A 235 -0.49 -9.24 -7.95
C PRO A 235 0.52 -9.31 -9.12
N TYR A 236 1.33 -8.25 -9.24
CA TYR A 236 2.54 -8.21 -10.05
C TYR A 236 3.48 -9.38 -9.73
N SER A 237 4.18 -9.87 -10.75
CA SER A 237 5.14 -10.97 -10.69
C SER A 237 6.07 -10.93 -11.90
N LYS A 238 7.36 -10.65 -11.69
CA LYS A 238 8.36 -10.62 -12.77
C LYS A 238 8.53 -12.00 -13.41
N ASP A 239 8.49 -13.07 -12.59
CA ASP A 239 8.65 -14.45 -13.03
C ASP A 239 7.51 -14.92 -13.96
N ASP A 240 6.31 -14.33 -13.82
CA ASP A 240 5.15 -14.60 -14.67
C ASP A 240 4.98 -13.57 -15.83
N GLY A 241 5.95 -12.68 -16.05
CA GLY A 241 5.84 -11.60 -17.04
C GLY A 241 4.81 -10.49 -16.72
N ARG A 242 4.37 -10.39 -15.46
CA ARG A 242 3.51 -9.31 -14.95
C ARG A 242 4.32 -8.28 -14.15
N ASP A 243 5.32 -7.67 -14.78
CA ASP A 243 6.06 -6.55 -14.20
C ASP A 243 5.31 -5.24 -14.40
N CYS A 244 5.70 -4.17 -13.69
CA CYS A 244 5.08 -2.86 -13.83
C CYS A 244 5.84 -2.01 -14.88
N SER A 245 5.21 -1.68 -16.00
CA SER A 245 5.74 -0.73 -16.98
C SER A 245 5.24 0.68 -16.68
N TYR A 246 6.13 1.66 -16.86
CA TYR A 246 5.84 3.08 -16.69
C TYR A 246 5.74 3.78 -18.04
N TYR A 247 4.90 4.80 -18.11
CA TYR A 247 4.61 5.54 -19.33
C TYR A 247 4.70 7.04 -19.10
N LYS A 248 5.04 7.75 -20.16
CA LYS A 248 4.90 9.20 -20.29
C LYS A 248 3.74 9.48 -21.23
N ASP A 249 2.81 10.35 -20.83
CA ASP A 249 1.74 10.78 -21.71
C ASP A 249 2.17 11.95 -22.60
N ILE A 250 1.76 11.89 -23.86
CA ILE A 250 2.02 12.90 -24.88
C ILE A 250 0.66 13.28 -25.50
N PRO A 251 0.29 14.57 -25.57
CA PRO A 251 -0.97 15.02 -26.16
C PRO A 251 -1.19 14.48 -27.58
N TYR A 252 -2.44 14.17 -27.91
CA TYR A 252 -2.78 13.54 -29.19
C TYR A 252 -2.41 14.39 -30.42
N ASP A 253 -2.46 15.72 -30.27
CA ASP A 253 -2.14 16.75 -31.22
C ASP A 253 -0.64 17.13 -31.28
N ALA A 254 0.19 16.62 -30.36
CA ALA A 254 1.62 16.91 -30.33
C ALA A 254 2.42 16.22 -31.46
N LEU A 255 1.83 15.23 -32.16
CA LEU A 255 2.43 14.56 -33.30
C LEU A 255 1.79 14.99 -34.64
N PRO A 256 2.57 15.32 -35.68
CA PRO A 256 2.04 15.58 -37.01
C PRO A 256 1.31 14.35 -37.59
N ARG A 257 0.05 14.50 -38.01
CA ARG A 257 -0.66 13.43 -38.75
C ARG A 257 -0.08 13.28 -40.15
N ALA A 258 0.23 12.05 -40.54
CA ALA A 258 0.68 11.71 -41.89
C ALA A 258 -0.34 12.05 -43.02
N ASP A 259 -1.62 12.25 -42.68
CA ASP A 259 -2.67 12.66 -43.63
C ASP A 259 -2.87 14.17 -43.74
N GLY A 260 -2.05 14.97 -43.04
CA GLY A 260 -2.05 16.44 -43.08
C GLY A 260 -3.29 17.11 -42.49
N LYS A 261 -4.22 16.36 -41.88
CA LYS A 261 -5.44 16.93 -41.29
C LYS A 261 -5.17 17.39 -39.87
N VAL A 262 -5.86 18.46 -39.45
CA VAL A 262 -5.94 18.82 -38.03
C VAL A 262 -6.79 17.76 -37.32
N ALA A 263 -6.35 17.29 -36.15
CA ALA A 263 -7.17 16.44 -35.30
C ALA A 263 -8.48 17.17 -34.96
N LYS A 264 -9.62 16.48 -34.94
CA LYS A 264 -10.83 17.06 -34.36
C LYS A 264 -10.59 17.30 -32.87
N ALA A 265 -11.04 18.43 -32.32
CA ALA A 265 -10.93 18.69 -30.88
C ALA A 265 -11.55 17.55 -30.04
N GLU A 266 -12.70 17.03 -30.51
CA GLU A 266 -13.38 15.85 -29.97
C GLU A 266 -12.52 14.57 -29.92
N GLU A 267 -11.56 14.40 -30.85
CA GLU A 267 -10.60 13.30 -30.80
C GLU A 267 -9.44 13.62 -29.83
N SER A 268 -9.01 14.87 -29.76
CA SER A 268 -7.90 15.32 -28.91
C SER A 268 -8.18 15.18 -27.41
N ASP A 269 -9.41 15.41 -26.98
CA ASP A 269 -9.84 15.23 -25.58
C ASP A 269 -10.08 13.75 -25.20
N LEU A 270 -10.15 12.84 -26.18
CA LEU A 270 -10.47 11.42 -25.98
C LEU A 270 -9.27 10.47 -26.07
N TYR A 271 -8.15 10.93 -26.61
CA TYR A 271 -6.97 10.10 -26.89
C TYR A 271 -5.67 10.74 -26.40
N GLY A 272 -4.62 9.94 -26.32
CA GLY A 272 -3.25 10.39 -26.07
C GLY A 272 -2.26 9.33 -26.53
N TRP A 273 -1.02 9.74 -26.79
CA TRP A 273 0.06 8.82 -27.08
C TRP A 273 0.80 8.49 -25.79
N LEU A 274 1.09 7.21 -25.56
CA LEU A 274 1.91 6.78 -24.44
C LEU A 274 3.26 6.27 -24.96
N GLU A 275 4.34 6.80 -24.39
CA GLU A 275 5.73 6.39 -24.60
C GLU A 275 6.14 5.56 -23.37
N GLU A 276 6.62 4.33 -23.55
CA GLU A 276 7.14 3.52 -22.43
C GLU A 276 8.53 4.03 -22.01
N VAL A 277 8.73 4.22 -20.71
CA VAL A 277 9.91 4.89 -20.13
C VAL A 277 10.58 4.05 -19.04
N GLU A 278 11.84 4.35 -18.74
CA GLU A 278 12.51 3.82 -17.56
C GLU A 278 11.78 4.20 -16.25
N ILE A 279 11.98 3.41 -15.21
CA ILE A 279 11.30 3.52 -13.90
C ILE A 279 11.56 4.92 -13.27
N PRO A 280 10.56 5.80 -13.14
CA PRO A 280 10.77 7.18 -12.66
C PRO A 280 11.22 7.26 -11.19
N GLU A 281 11.96 8.29 -10.81
CA GLU A 281 12.49 8.48 -9.44
C GLU A 281 11.38 8.64 -8.38
N GLU A 282 10.25 9.22 -8.78
CA GLU A 282 9.05 9.40 -7.99
C GLU A 282 8.25 8.10 -7.81
N SER A 283 8.48 7.06 -8.63
CA SER A 283 7.85 5.73 -8.46
C SER A 283 8.41 4.96 -7.26
N LYS A 284 9.59 5.36 -6.75
CA LYS A 284 10.21 4.75 -5.56
C LYS A 284 9.38 5.10 -4.33
N MET A 285 8.91 4.09 -3.62
CA MET A 285 8.06 4.23 -2.43
C MET A 285 8.75 3.66 -1.18
N ASP A 286 8.47 4.26 -0.02
CA ASP A 286 8.88 3.70 1.26
C ASP A 286 7.88 2.63 1.72
N VAL A 287 8.35 1.50 2.24
CA VAL A 287 7.49 0.40 2.72
C VAL A 287 7.42 0.44 4.24
N ILE A 288 6.22 0.56 4.80
CA ILE A 288 5.98 0.52 6.26
C ILE A 288 5.19 -0.72 6.68
N GLN A 289 5.40 -1.17 7.91
CA GLN A 289 4.65 -2.30 8.48
C GLN A 289 3.18 -1.93 8.68
N TYR A 290 2.28 -2.85 8.32
CA TYR A 290 0.84 -2.69 8.59
C TYR A 290 0.55 -3.01 10.07
N LEU A 291 -0.02 -2.04 10.78
CA LEU A 291 -0.34 -2.12 12.21
C LEU A 291 -1.84 -2.04 12.52
N GLY A 292 -2.69 -2.05 11.48
CA GLY A 292 -4.15 -1.99 11.61
C GLY A 292 -4.81 -3.36 11.90
N PRO A 293 -6.15 -3.41 11.83
CA PRO A 293 -6.92 -4.65 11.99
C PRO A 293 -6.44 -5.78 11.10
N GLN A 294 -6.23 -6.97 11.66
CA GLN A 294 -5.64 -8.11 10.95
C GLN A 294 -6.72 -8.96 10.25
N VAL A 295 -6.35 -9.55 9.11
CA VAL A 295 -7.19 -10.50 8.35
C VAL A 295 -6.92 -11.96 8.78
N ILE A 296 -7.94 -12.83 8.70
CA ILE A 296 -7.90 -14.23 9.19
C ILE A 296 -8.60 -15.18 8.19
#